data_AF-A0A1A8A0J9-F1
#
_entry.id   AF-A0A1A8A0J9-F1
#
_cell.length_a   1.000
_cell.length_b   1.000
_cell.length_c   1.000
_cell.angle_alpha   90.00
_cell.angle_beta   90.00
_cell.angle_gamma   90.00
#
_symmetry.space_group_name_H-M   'P 1'
#
loop_
_entity.id
_entity.type
_entity.pdbx_description
1 polymer ?
#
loop_
_entity_poly.entity_id
_entity_poly.type
_entity_poly.pdbx_seq_one_letter_code
_entity_poly.pdbx_strand_id
1 'polypeptide(L)'
;FMLRYMYRQSPDSWVGGEEQPLTGFTWRGGCERETTGILAWSEVFVMEKPDGSKVAVLLMDTQGAFDSQSTIRECATLFALSTMTSSVQVYNLSQNLQEDDLQHLQLFTEYGRLAMKEVCEKPFQTLMFLVRDWSYPYEHPYGLEGGRSFLEKRLQVKPNQHEELQNVRKHIRSCFSNICCFLLPHPGLRVATNPHFDGRLKDIDDEFKKELLNLVPALLSPQNLVEKEIGGVKITCRDLVLYFKAYMKIYQGEELPHPKSMLQATAEANNLAAAAIAKDLYYKSMEQICGGDRPYISPSELERHHAELRQSSVWHFRSVKKMGGEEFCRRYQEQLEVELNEAYANFSKHNDGKNIFSAARTPATLFAVMFIMYLVSLVTGFVGIRSVAVLCNLMMGVALTLFCIWAYAKYSGEFREVGGVIDKVAETLWEQRTPRKIFSKLFEVARGRVPLGSLAPAPRPWLASNNNVKKKKN
;
A
#
# COMPACT_ATOMS: atom_id res chain seq x y z
N PHE A 1 7.77 -31.01 -8.52
CA PHE A 1 8.31 -31.42 -7.21
C PHE A 1 8.23 -30.32 -6.16
N MET A 2 8.65 -29.08 -6.45
CA MET A 2 8.53 -27.95 -5.52
C MET A 2 7.11 -27.75 -4.95
N LEU A 3 6.07 -27.83 -5.79
CA LEU A 3 4.68 -27.77 -5.32
C LEU A 3 4.34 -28.87 -4.31
N ARG A 4 4.75 -30.13 -4.57
CA ARG A 4 4.54 -31.25 -3.63
C ARG A 4 5.22 -31.00 -2.28
N TYR A 5 6.42 -30.41 -2.30
CA TYR A 5 7.11 -29.99 -1.07
C TYR A 5 6.29 -28.97 -0.27
N MET A 6 5.80 -27.92 -0.94
CA MET A 6 5.01 -26.86 -0.29
C MET A 6 3.69 -27.37 0.29
N TYR A 7 3.03 -28.33 -0.36
CA TYR A 7 1.78 -28.93 0.13
C TYR A 7 1.98 -29.94 1.28
N ARG A 8 3.07 -30.71 1.26
CA ARG A 8 3.26 -31.81 2.24
C ARG A 8 4.07 -31.39 3.46
N GLN A 9 5.03 -30.48 3.31
CA GLN A 9 5.90 -29.95 4.37
C GLN A 9 6.56 -30.99 5.29
N SER A 10 6.62 -32.26 4.87
CA SER A 10 7.18 -33.38 5.63
C SER A 10 8.57 -33.72 5.07
N PRO A 11 9.65 -33.64 5.86
CA PRO A 11 11.03 -33.86 5.38
C PRO A 11 11.23 -35.21 4.69
N ASP A 12 10.57 -36.26 5.18
CA ASP A 12 10.89 -37.65 4.81
C ASP A 12 9.98 -38.24 3.72
N SER A 13 8.89 -37.55 3.34
CA SER A 13 7.84 -38.13 2.46
C SER A 13 7.24 -37.16 1.44
N TRP A 14 7.78 -35.94 1.34
CA TRP A 14 7.21 -34.92 0.47
C TRP A 14 7.29 -35.24 -1.02
N VAL A 15 8.25 -36.08 -1.44
CA VAL A 15 8.55 -36.32 -2.86
C VAL A 15 7.39 -36.98 -3.61
N GLY A 16 6.57 -37.78 -2.93
CA GLY A 16 5.48 -38.54 -3.55
C GLY A 16 5.56 -40.03 -3.26
N GLY A 17 4.50 -40.77 -3.62
CA GLY A 17 4.60 -42.23 -3.77
C GLY A 17 5.18 -42.59 -5.14
N GLU A 18 5.78 -43.78 -5.25
CA GLU A 18 6.44 -44.27 -6.48
C GLU A 18 5.54 -44.26 -7.73
N GLU A 19 4.24 -44.54 -7.53
CA GLU A 19 3.23 -44.65 -8.60
C GLU A 19 2.46 -43.34 -8.86
N GLN A 20 2.76 -42.27 -8.12
CA GLN A 20 1.98 -41.03 -8.20
C GLN A 20 2.48 -40.11 -9.33
N PRO A 21 1.63 -39.77 -10.33
CA PRO A 21 2.01 -38.89 -11.44
C PRO A 21 2.25 -37.44 -10.97
N LEU A 22 3.13 -36.72 -11.66
CA LEU A 22 3.51 -35.35 -11.32
C LEU A 22 2.50 -34.34 -11.85
N THR A 23 1.88 -33.60 -10.94
CA THR A 23 0.92 -32.53 -11.24
C THR A 23 1.47 -31.16 -10.82
N GLY A 24 0.92 -30.08 -11.39
CA GLY A 24 1.33 -28.71 -11.12
C GLY A 24 1.25 -27.84 -12.37
N PHE A 25 2.26 -27.01 -12.59
CA PHE A 25 2.47 -26.35 -13.89
C PHE A 25 2.47 -27.35 -15.03
N THR A 26 1.92 -26.96 -16.17
CA THR A 26 1.89 -27.79 -17.37
C THR A 26 3.31 -28.02 -17.88
N TRP A 27 3.67 -29.28 -18.09
CA TRP A 27 4.96 -29.67 -18.64
C TRP A 27 4.74 -30.83 -19.61
N ARG A 28 5.55 -30.89 -20.66
CA ARG A 28 5.54 -32.00 -21.62
C ARG A 28 6.92 -32.19 -22.24
N GLY A 29 7.16 -33.37 -22.80
CA GLY A 29 8.25 -33.60 -23.73
C GLY A 29 7.97 -33.00 -25.12
N GLY A 30 9.00 -32.95 -25.96
CA GLY A 30 8.92 -32.42 -27.32
C GLY A 30 9.93 -31.29 -27.57
N CYS A 31 10.09 -30.91 -28.84
CA CYS A 31 10.98 -29.81 -29.25
C CYS A 31 10.31 -28.44 -29.19
N GLU A 32 8.98 -28.40 -29.21
CA GLU A 32 8.21 -27.16 -29.10
C GLU A 32 8.05 -26.75 -27.64
N ARG A 33 8.06 -25.43 -27.41
CA ARG A 33 7.84 -24.84 -26.09
C ARG A 33 6.45 -25.18 -25.53
N GLU A 34 6.33 -25.10 -24.21
CA GLU A 34 5.07 -25.27 -23.49
C GLU A 34 4.70 -24.00 -22.72
N THR A 35 5.51 -23.59 -21.73
CA THR A 35 5.27 -22.36 -20.96
C THR A 35 5.49 -21.13 -21.83
N THR A 36 4.51 -20.21 -21.85
CA THR A 36 4.62 -18.90 -22.52
C THR A 36 4.53 -17.79 -21.47
N GLY A 37 5.49 -16.86 -21.46
CA GLY A 37 5.55 -15.77 -20.50
C GLY A 37 5.99 -16.18 -19.08
N ILE A 38 5.33 -15.61 -18.06
CA ILE A 38 5.55 -15.92 -16.65
C ILE A 38 4.23 -16.41 -16.06
N LEU A 39 4.22 -17.63 -15.52
CA LEU A 39 3.09 -18.22 -14.83
C LEU A 39 3.38 -18.20 -13.32
N ALA A 40 2.44 -17.71 -12.53
CA ALA A 40 2.50 -17.82 -11.08
C ALA A 40 1.51 -18.89 -10.61
N TRP A 41 1.90 -19.68 -9.60
CA TRP A 41 0.97 -20.63 -9.00
C TRP A 41 -0.18 -19.87 -8.32
N SER A 42 -1.41 -20.36 -8.48
CA SER A 42 -2.62 -19.67 -8.00
C SER A 42 -2.69 -19.57 -6.47
N GLU A 43 -2.07 -20.51 -5.77
CA GLU A 43 -2.04 -20.55 -4.31
C GLU A 43 -0.71 -19.97 -3.79
N VAL A 44 -0.81 -18.97 -2.91
CA VAL A 44 0.32 -18.40 -2.20
C VAL A 44 0.48 -19.15 -0.88
N PHE A 45 1.61 -19.82 -0.70
CA PHE A 45 1.86 -20.63 0.50
C PHE A 45 2.34 -19.74 1.65
N VAL A 46 1.77 -19.90 2.84
CA VAL A 46 2.23 -19.20 4.04
C VAL A 46 3.10 -20.15 4.85
N MET A 47 4.36 -19.77 5.06
CA MET A 47 5.35 -20.55 5.78
C MET A 47 5.78 -19.81 7.04
N GLU A 48 6.00 -20.54 8.12
CA GLU A 48 6.56 -20.00 9.36
C GLU A 48 8.07 -20.25 9.38
N LYS A 49 8.84 -19.17 9.50
CA LYS A 49 10.29 -19.22 9.64
C LYS A 49 10.68 -19.64 11.07
N PRO A 50 11.93 -20.08 11.30
CA PRO A 50 12.40 -20.44 12.63
C PRO A 50 12.35 -19.30 13.65
N ASP A 51 12.31 -18.05 13.19
CA ASP A 51 12.17 -16.84 14.01
C ASP A 51 10.71 -16.54 14.41
N GLY A 52 9.75 -17.37 14.00
CA GLY A 52 8.31 -17.20 14.23
C GLY A 52 7.63 -16.21 13.26
N SER A 53 8.37 -15.63 12.31
CA SER A 53 7.78 -14.77 11.29
C SER A 53 7.08 -15.58 10.21
N LYS A 54 5.93 -15.08 9.73
CA LYS A 54 5.17 -15.69 8.64
C LYS A 54 5.54 -15.01 7.33
N VAL A 55 5.94 -15.82 6.34
CA VAL A 55 6.31 -15.37 5.01
C VAL A 55 5.43 -16.00 3.94
N ALA A 56 5.12 -15.22 2.91
CA ALA A 56 4.36 -15.67 1.75
C ALA A 56 5.32 -16.16 0.66
N VAL A 57 5.14 -17.38 0.19
CA VAL A 57 5.96 -18.01 -0.86
C VAL A 57 5.14 -18.09 -2.14
N LEU A 58 5.63 -17.40 -3.17
CA LEU A 58 5.09 -17.42 -4.52
C LEU A 58 6.03 -18.22 -5.42
N LEU A 59 5.50 -19.24 -6.11
CA LEU A 59 6.25 -19.97 -7.13
C LEU A 59 5.91 -19.42 -8.51
N MET A 60 6.95 -19.10 -9.28
CA MET A 60 6.84 -18.58 -10.63
C MET A 60 7.57 -19.51 -11.58
N ASP A 61 6.87 -19.94 -12.64
CA ASP A 61 7.43 -20.65 -13.78
C ASP A 61 7.57 -19.67 -14.95
N THR A 62 8.70 -19.74 -15.64
CA THR A 62 9.03 -18.81 -16.72
C THR A 62 9.28 -19.59 -18.00
N GLN A 63 8.85 -19.04 -19.13
CA GLN A 63 9.18 -19.57 -20.45
C GLN A 63 10.69 -19.76 -20.59
N GLY A 64 11.08 -20.88 -21.20
CA GLY A 64 12.47 -21.17 -21.53
C GLY A 64 13.05 -20.10 -22.44
N ALA A 65 14.22 -19.57 -22.07
CA ALA A 65 14.92 -18.63 -22.94
C ALA A 65 15.40 -19.34 -24.21
N PHE A 66 15.43 -18.61 -25.32
CA PHE A 66 16.00 -19.04 -26.61
C PHE A 66 15.23 -20.16 -27.32
N ASP A 67 13.90 -20.10 -27.31
CA ASP A 67 13.10 -20.92 -28.22
C ASP A 67 13.15 -20.38 -29.67
N SER A 68 12.71 -21.18 -30.64
CA SER A 68 12.74 -20.84 -32.07
C SER A 68 11.74 -19.76 -32.49
N GLN A 69 10.82 -19.37 -31.60
CA GLN A 69 9.70 -18.49 -31.90
C GLN A 69 9.79 -17.13 -31.21
N SER A 70 10.62 -17.00 -30.18
CA SER A 70 10.80 -15.80 -29.38
C SER A 70 12.05 -15.04 -29.75
N THR A 71 11.91 -13.72 -29.77
CA THR A 71 13.05 -12.85 -30.01
C THR A 71 13.99 -12.85 -28.81
N ILE A 72 15.27 -12.55 -29.03
CA ILE A 72 16.26 -12.34 -27.95
C ILE A 72 15.73 -11.30 -26.94
N ARG A 73 14.98 -10.30 -27.44
CA ARG A 73 14.34 -9.26 -26.64
C ARG A 73 13.27 -9.81 -25.69
N GLU A 74 12.38 -10.67 -26.18
CA GLU A 74 11.35 -11.31 -25.35
C GLU A 74 11.99 -12.16 -24.26
N CYS A 75 13.00 -12.97 -24.61
CA CYS A 75 13.75 -13.78 -23.65
C CYS A 75 14.43 -12.92 -22.58
N ALA A 76 15.10 -11.84 -23.01
CA ALA A 76 15.74 -10.90 -22.10
C ALA A 76 14.74 -10.17 -21.19
N THR A 77 13.56 -9.84 -21.71
CA THR A 77 12.48 -9.19 -20.96
C THR A 77 11.90 -10.11 -19.89
N LEU A 78 11.58 -11.36 -20.25
CA LEU A 78 11.04 -12.34 -19.32
C LEU A 78 12.04 -12.66 -18.20
N PHE A 79 13.30 -12.88 -18.58
CA PHE A 79 14.36 -13.14 -17.62
C PHE A 79 14.64 -11.91 -16.72
N ALA A 80 14.54 -10.70 -17.26
CA ALA A 80 14.66 -9.48 -16.47
C ALA A 80 13.53 -9.33 -15.45
N LEU A 81 12.28 -9.49 -15.91
CA LEU A 81 11.11 -9.40 -15.06
C LEU A 81 11.14 -10.47 -13.95
N SER A 82 11.51 -11.70 -14.27
CA SER A 82 11.63 -12.78 -13.28
C SER A 82 12.72 -12.47 -12.26
N THR A 83 13.88 -11.97 -12.69
CA THR A 83 15.01 -11.67 -11.81
C THR A 83 14.73 -10.47 -10.90
N MET A 84 14.11 -9.41 -11.43
CA MET A 84 13.78 -8.22 -10.64
C MET A 84 12.70 -8.50 -9.59
N THR A 85 11.77 -9.41 -9.87
CA THR A 85 10.63 -9.71 -8.99
C THR A 85 10.88 -10.87 -8.03
N SER A 86 11.77 -11.82 -8.37
CA SER A 86 12.13 -12.94 -7.50
C SER A 86 13.15 -12.55 -6.42
N SER A 87 13.10 -13.23 -5.28
CA SER A 87 14.16 -13.20 -4.25
C SER A 87 15.23 -14.26 -4.52
N VAL A 88 14.82 -15.39 -5.09
CA VAL A 88 15.67 -16.48 -5.54
C VAL A 88 15.38 -16.74 -7.01
N GLN A 89 16.35 -16.44 -7.88
CA GLN A 89 16.29 -16.76 -9.29
C GLN A 89 17.04 -18.08 -9.52
N VAL A 90 16.33 -19.12 -9.95
CA VAL A 90 16.96 -20.37 -10.40
C VAL A 90 17.20 -20.26 -11.89
N TYR A 91 18.47 -20.19 -12.29
CA TYR A 91 18.87 -20.18 -13.69
C TYR A 91 19.16 -21.63 -14.14
N ASN A 92 18.18 -22.23 -14.80
CA ASN A 92 18.21 -23.63 -15.22
C ASN A 92 18.97 -23.78 -16.54
N LEU A 93 20.13 -24.43 -16.50
CA LEU A 93 21.05 -24.63 -17.60
C LEU A 93 21.15 -26.11 -17.97
N SER A 94 21.47 -26.42 -19.21
CA SER A 94 21.67 -27.79 -19.69
C SER A 94 23.15 -28.14 -19.79
N GLN A 95 23.55 -29.24 -19.16
CA GLN A 95 24.87 -29.87 -19.15
C GLN A 95 26.02 -29.06 -18.56
N ASN A 96 26.16 -27.78 -18.89
CA ASN A 96 27.30 -26.95 -18.50
C ASN A 96 26.91 -25.47 -18.37
N LEU A 97 27.84 -24.68 -17.81
CA LEU A 97 27.77 -23.22 -17.81
C LEU A 97 28.73 -22.70 -18.88
N GLN A 98 28.18 -22.18 -19.97
CA GLN A 98 28.92 -21.65 -21.12
C GLN A 98 29.12 -20.12 -21.01
N GLU A 99 29.91 -19.53 -21.91
CA GLU A 99 30.21 -18.07 -21.84
C GLU A 99 29.04 -17.23 -22.36
N ASP A 100 28.28 -17.73 -23.33
CA ASP A 100 27.03 -17.14 -23.83
C ASP A 100 25.96 -17.07 -22.72
N ASP A 101 25.86 -18.10 -21.87
CA ASP A 101 25.00 -18.06 -20.67
C ASP A 101 25.33 -16.87 -19.76
N LEU A 102 26.62 -16.55 -19.63
CA LEU A 102 27.10 -15.41 -18.83
C LEU A 102 26.86 -14.08 -19.55
N GLN A 103 26.97 -14.04 -20.88
CA GLN A 103 26.67 -12.85 -21.68
C GLN A 103 25.19 -12.45 -21.57
N HIS A 104 24.27 -13.42 -21.50
CA HIS A 104 22.85 -13.11 -21.25
C HIS A 104 22.64 -12.41 -19.90
N LEU A 105 23.48 -12.69 -18.90
CA LEU A 105 23.44 -12.00 -17.62
C LEU A 105 24.00 -10.57 -17.68
N GLN A 106 24.70 -10.18 -18.76
CA GLN A 106 25.29 -8.85 -18.91
C GLN A 106 24.24 -7.74 -18.90
N LEU A 107 23.03 -7.95 -19.43
CA LEU A 107 21.97 -6.93 -19.40
C LEU A 107 21.69 -6.44 -17.96
N PHE A 108 21.79 -7.34 -16.99
CA PHE A 108 21.55 -7.04 -15.57
C PHE A 108 22.73 -6.35 -14.91
N THR A 109 23.93 -6.53 -15.45
CA THR A 109 25.14 -5.94 -14.90
C THR A 109 25.12 -4.41 -15.00
N GLU A 110 24.62 -3.89 -16.11
CA GLU A 110 24.49 -2.45 -16.34
C GLU A 110 23.38 -1.83 -15.48
N TYR A 111 22.24 -2.50 -15.35
CA TYR A 111 21.20 -2.11 -14.41
C TYR A 111 21.71 -2.09 -12.96
N GLY A 112 22.34 -3.18 -12.55
CA GLY A 112 22.85 -3.30 -11.19
C GLY A 112 23.92 -2.28 -10.87
N ARG A 113 24.79 -1.94 -11.83
CA ARG A 113 25.77 -0.88 -11.68
C ARG A 113 25.11 0.48 -11.44
N LEU A 114 24.00 0.79 -12.09
CA LEU A 114 23.27 2.04 -11.83
C LEU A 114 22.57 2.02 -10.46
N ALA A 115 21.92 0.91 -10.11
CA ALA A 115 21.22 0.78 -8.82
C ALA A 115 22.19 0.91 -7.64
N MET A 116 23.38 0.32 -7.73
CA MET A 116 24.42 0.44 -6.72
C MET A 116 24.90 1.87 -6.49
N LYS A 117 24.91 2.72 -7.55
CA LYS A 117 25.30 4.14 -7.42
C LYS A 117 24.29 4.96 -6.62
N GLU A 118 23.02 4.60 -6.65
CA GLU A 118 21.97 5.34 -5.94
C GLU A 118 21.70 4.82 -4.53
N VAL A 119 21.78 3.50 -4.34
CA VAL A 119 21.26 2.85 -3.11
C VAL A 119 22.36 2.25 -2.24
N CYS A 120 23.61 2.24 -2.72
CA CYS A 120 24.78 1.64 -2.06
C CYS A 120 24.56 0.18 -1.61
N GLU A 121 23.61 -0.53 -2.22
CA GLU A 121 23.25 -1.91 -1.95
C GLU A 121 23.17 -2.70 -3.26
N LYS A 122 23.28 -4.02 -3.15
CA LYS A 122 23.15 -4.90 -4.31
C LYS A 122 21.69 -4.97 -4.75
N PRO A 123 21.40 -4.87 -6.05
CA PRO A 123 20.03 -4.83 -6.59
C PRO A 123 19.29 -6.17 -6.47
N PHE A 124 20.01 -7.29 -6.48
CA PHE A 124 19.44 -8.63 -6.51
C PHE A 124 19.95 -9.48 -5.36
N GLN A 125 19.15 -10.45 -4.95
CA GLN A 125 19.42 -11.27 -3.78
C GLN A 125 20.15 -12.56 -4.15
N THR A 126 19.43 -13.63 -4.48
CA THR A 126 20.04 -14.94 -4.74
C THR A 126 19.91 -15.36 -6.20
N LEU A 127 21.03 -15.71 -6.82
CA LEU A 127 21.09 -16.41 -8.10
C LEU A 127 21.60 -17.84 -7.87
N MET A 128 20.81 -18.84 -8.24
CA MET A 128 21.23 -20.24 -8.24
C MET A 128 21.38 -20.73 -9.68
N PHE A 129 22.60 -21.08 -10.09
CA PHE A 129 22.82 -21.84 -11.31
C PHE A 129 22.42 -23.30 -11.07
N LEU A 130 21.39 -23.78 -11.76
CA LEU A 130 20.99 -25.19 -11.71
C LEU A 130 21.45 -25.84 -13.01
N VAL A 131 22.57 -26.57 -12.97
CA VAL A 131 23.10 -27.29 -14.14
C VAL A 131 22.47 -28.67 -14.17
N ARG A 132 21.61 -28.89 -15.16
CA ARG A 132 20.94 -30.15 -15.44
C ARG A 132 21.86 -31.09 -16.20
N ASP A 133 21.63 -32.39 -16.09
CA ASP A 133 22.32 -33.42 -16.87
C ASP A 133 23.85 -33.32 -16.76
N TRP A 134 24.35 -33.02 -15.56
CA TRP A 134 25.78 -32.92 -15.28
C TRP A 134 26.45 -34.29 -15.47
N SER A 135 27.41 -34.34 -16.40
CA SER A 135 28.04 -35.60 -16.83
C SER A 135 29.39 -35.89 -16.17
N TYR A 136 29.91 -34.99 -15.33
CA TYR A 136 31.27 -35.06 -14.80
C TYR A 136 31.35 -35.12 -13.26
N PRO A 137 30.62 -36.04 -12.59
CA PRO A 137 30.62 -36.15 -11.13
C PRO A 137 32.00 -36.48 -10.54
N TYR A 138 32.88 -37.07 -11.35
CA TYR A 138 34.25 -37.40 -10.97
C TYR A 138 35.18 -36.18 -10.91
N GLU A 139 34.85 -35.07 -11.58
CA GLU A 139 35.58 -33.80 -11.45
C GLU A 139 34.97 -32.91 -10.37
N HIS A 140 33.64 -32.77 -10.42
CA HIS A 140 32.87 -32.00 -9.46
C HIS A 140 31.64 -32.84 -9.07
N PRO A 141 31.52 -33.26 -7.80
CA PRO A 141 30.43 -34.14 -7.36
C PRO A 141 29.07 -33.45 -7.51
N TYR A 142 28.00 -34.24 -7.53
CA TYR A 142 26.65 -33.70 -7.57
C TYR A 142 26.31 -32.86 -6.32
N GLY A 143 25.29 -32.02 -6.45
CA GLY A 143 24.78 -31.18 -5.36
C GLY A 143 25.43 -29.79 -5.27
N LEU A 144 25.27 -29.16 -4.10
CA LEU A 144 25.76 -27.79 -3.84
C LEU A 144 27.28 -27.70 -3.70
N GLU A 145 27.91 -28.72 -3.11
CA GLU A 145 29.35 -28.69 -2.82
C GLU A 145 30.19 -28.69 -4.10
N GLY A 146 29.90 -29.63 -5.01
CA GLY A 146 30.57 -29.65 -6.32
C GLY A 146 30.16 -28.46 -7.19
N GLY A 147 28.90 -28.03 -7.12
CA GLY A 147 28.44 -26.82 -7.80
C GLY A 147 29.21 -25.57 -7.37
N ARG A 148 29.48 -25.39 -6.08
CA ARG A 148 30.31 -24.28 -5.57
C ARG A 148 31.72 -24.32 -6.16
N SER A 149 32.38 -25.48 -6.13
CA SER A 149 33.73 -25.65 -6.68
C SER A 149 33.77 -25.37 -8.19
N PHE A 150 32.79 -25.90 -8.94
CA PHE A 150 32.64 -25.67 -10.37
C PHE A 150 32.41 -24.19 -10.70
N LEU A 151 31.48 -23.54 -9.99
CA LEU A 151 31.13 -22.14 -10.23
C LEU A 151 32.30 -21.19 -9.90
N GLU A 152 33.03 -21.44 -8.82
CA GLU A 152 34.19 -20.63 -8.46
C GLU A 152 35.27 -20.65 -9.55
N LYS A 153 35.52 -21.82 -10.15
CA LYS A 153 36.43 -21.99 -11.28
C LYS A 153 35.93 -21.26 -12.54
N ARG A 154 34.62 -21.26 -12.81
CA ARG A 154 34.01 -20.60 -13.98
C ARG A 154 33.96 -19.08 -13.85
N LEU A 155 33.67 -18.56 -12.67
CA LEU A 155 33.60 -17.12 -12.38
C LEU A 155 34.96 -16.51 -11.99
N GLN A 156 36.04 -17.28 -11.99
CA GLN A 156 37.39 -16.74 -11.77
C GLN A 156 37.77 -15.78 -12.90
N VAL A 157 38.08 -14.54 -12.54
CA VAL A 157 38.58 -13.52 -13.48
C VAL A 157 40.03 -13.84 -13.78
N LYS A 158 40.34 -14.15 -15.04
CA LYS A 158 41.71 -14.43 -15.50
C LYS A 158 42.21 -13.29 -16.39
N PRO A 159 43.48 -12.87 -16.28
CA PRO A 159 44.01 -11.73 -17.03
C PRO A 159 44.08 -11.98 -18.55
N ASN A 160 44.07 -13.24 -18.98
CA ASN A 160 44.07 -13.65 -20.38
C ASN A 160 42.67 -13.70 -21.02
N GLN A 161 41.59 -13.42 -20.27
CA GLN A 161 40.24 -13.35 -20.82
C GLN A 161 40.01 -12.00 -21.51
N HIS A 162 39.13 -11.99 -22.53
CA HIS A 162 38.64 -10.76 -23.15
C HIS A 162 38.04 -9.82 -22.08
N GLU A 163 38.21 -8.50 -22.27
CA GLU A 163 37.80 -7.51 -21.26
C GLU A 163 36.30 -7.61 -20.92
N GLU A 164 35.46 -7.85 -21.93
CA GLU A 164 34.02 -8.07 -21.74
C GLU A 164 33.71 -9.24 -20.80
N LEU A 165 34.42 -10.36 -20.94
CA LEU A 165 34.25 -11.55 -20.11
C LEU A 165 34.70 -11.33 -18.66
N GLN A 166 35.75 -10.52 -18.47
CA GLN A 166 36.19 -10.10 -17.14
C GLN A 166 35.16 -9.18 -16.49
N ASN A 167 34.61 -8.25 -17.27
CA ASN A 167 33.60 -7.31 -16.82
C ASN A 167 32.33 -8.05 -16.41
N VAL A 168 31.81 -8.97 -17.21
CA VAL A 168 30.62 -9.77 -16.87
C VAL A 168 30.79 -10.47 -15.52
N ARG A 169 31.93 -11.14 -15.30
CA ARG A 169 32.23 -11.85 -14.03
C ARG A 169 32.29 -10.92 -12.82
N LYS A 170 32.94 -9.76 -12.96
CA LYS A 170 33.03 -8.74 -11.90
C LYS A 170 31.64 -8.21 -11.54
N HIS A 171 30.82 -7.92 -12.54
CA HIS A 171 29.51 -7.36 -12.31
C HIS A 171 28.49 -8.38 -11.79
N ILE A 172 28.54 -9.64 -12.21
CA ILE A 172 27.67 -10.69 -11.65
C ILE A 172 27.86 -10.74 -10.11
N ARG A 173 29.11 -10.73 -9.64
CA ARG A 173 29.43 -10.68 -8.20
C ARG A 173 28.98 -9.38 -7.52
N SER A 174 28.91 -8.26 -8.22
CA SER A 174 28.44 -6.99 -7.67
C SER A 174 26.92 -6.89 -7.64
N CYS A 175 26.20 -7.56 -8.53
CA CYS A 175 24.75 -7.44 -8.67
C CYS A 175 23.95 -8.34 -7.73
N PHE A 176 24.48 -9.53 -7.40
CA PHE A 176 23.79 -10.51 -6.55
C PHE A 176 24.43 -10.63 -5.17
N SER A 177 23.62 -10.61 -4.11
CA SER A 177 24.06 -10.83 -2.73
C SER A 177 24.61 -12.22 -2.50
N ASN A 178 23.93 -13.24 -3.04
CA ASN A 178 24.34 -14.63 -2.98
C ASN A 178 24.33 -15.25 -4.36
N ILE A 179 25.37 -16.01 -4.69
CA ILE A 179 25.46 -16.76 -5.94
C ILE A 179 25.88 -18.18 -5.59
N CYS A 180 25.06 -19.14 -5.98
CA CYS A 180 25.29 -20.55 -5.74
C CYS A 180 25.07 -21.36 -7.01
N CYS A 181 25.53 -22.60 -6.99
CA CYS A 181 25.37 -23.52 -8.11
C CYS A 181 25.04 -24.90 -7.56
N PHE A 182 24.12 -25.60 -8.23
CA PHE A 182 23.72 -26.96 -7.93
C PHE A 182 23.92 -27.81 -9.20
N LEU A 183 24.67 -28.89 -9.08
CA LEU A 183 24.90 -29.83 -10.17
C LEU A 183 23.94 -31.01 -10.02
N LEU A 184 23.04 -31.18 -10.98
CA LEU A 184 22.02 -32.22 -10.96
C LEU A 184 22.36 -33.30 -12.01
N PRO A 185 22.30 -34.60 -11.66
CA PRO A 185 22.52 -35.67 -12.62
C PRO A 185 21.43 -35.70 -13.70
N HIS A 186 21.64 -36.54 -14.71
CA HIS A 186 20.62 -36.81 -15.72
C HIS A 186 19.47 -37.64 -15.09
N PRO A 187 18.19 -37.33 -15.35
CA PRO A 187 17.05 -38.00 -14.70
C PRO A 187 16.78 -39.44 -15.19
N GLY A 188 17.53 -39.89 -16.19
CA GLY A 188 17.41 -41.20 -16.82
C GLY A 188 16.80 -41.13 -18.23
N LEU A 189 17.16 -42.07 -19.10
CA LEU A 189 16.73 -42.08 -20.50
C LEU A 189 15.20 -42.23 -20.65
N ARG A 190 14.54 -42.91 -19.71
CA ARG A 190 13.08 -43.04 -19.68
C ARG A 190 12.40 -41.68 -19.55
N VAL A 191 12.92 -40.80 -18.69
CA VAL A 191 12.39 -39.45 -18.50
C VAL A 191 12.59 -38.60 -19.76
N ALA A 192 13.75 -38.72 -20.40
CA ALA A 192 14.11 -37.89 -21.54
C ALA A 192 13.43 -38.29 -22.86
N THR A 193 13.19 -39.59 -23.08
CA THR A 193 12.79 -40.10 -24.41
C THR A 193 11.40 -40.72 -24.46
N ASN A 194 10.80 -41.10 -23.32
CA ASN A 194 9.49 -41.74 -23.31
C ASN A 194 8.36 -40.70 -23.44
N PRO A 195 7.55 -40.72 -24.51
CA PRO A 195 6.44 -39.79 -24.69
C PRO A 195 5.30 -39.97 -23.69
N HIS A 196 5.22 -41.13 -23.03
CA HIS A 196 4.19 -41.47 -22.04
C HIS A 196 4.64 -41.25 -20.60
N PHE A 197 5.81 -40.65 -20.39
CA PHE A 197 6.29 -40.35 -19.05
C PHE A 197 5.40 -39.28 -18.37
N ASP A 198 4.84 -39.63 -17.22
CA ASP A 198 3.89 -38.80 -16.46
C ASP A 198 4.47 -38.30 -15.12
N GLY A 199 5.79 -38.40 -14.92
CA GLY A 199 6.48 -37.86 -13.75
C GLY A 199 6.53 -38.79 -12.53
N ARG A 200 6.21 -40.09 -12.69
CA ARG A 200 6.34 -41.10 -11.63
C ARG A 200 7.79 -41.31 -11.22
N LEU A 201 8.01 -41.54 -9.92
CA LEU A 201 9.35 -41.69 -9.34
C LEU A 201 10.03 -43.01 -9.70
N LYS A 202 9.26 -44.07 -9.97
CA LYS A 202 9.79 -45.38 -10.37
C LYS A 202 10.56 -45.38 -11.69
N ASP A 203 10.28 -44.37 -12.52
CA ASP A 203 10.86 -44.20 -13.85
C ASP A 203 12.00 -43.17 -13.88
N ILE A 204 12.29 -42.56 -12.73
CA ILE A 204 13.37 -41.59 -12.53
C ILE A 204 14.56 -42.30 -11.88
N ASP A 205 15.77 -41.97 -12.33
CA ASP A 205 17.02 -42.52 -11.82
C ASP A 205 17.22 -42.24 -10.31
N ASP A 206 17.83 -43.18 -9.60
CA ASP A 206 17.98 -43.14 -8.15
C ASP A 206 18.93 -42.03 -7.70
N GLU A 207 20.02 -41.78 -8.43
CA GLU A 207 20.92 -40.66 -8.16
C GLU A 207 20.22 -39.32 -8.33
N PHE A 208 19.36 -39.19 -9.35
CA PHE A 208 18.55 -37.98 -9.55
C PHE A 208 17.56 -37.77 -8.40
N LYS A 209 16.88 -38.83 -7.96
CA LYS A 209 15.98 -38.75 -6.80
C LYS A 209 16.71 -38.31 -5.54
N LYS A 210 17.90 -38.86 -5.28
CA LYS A 210 18.74 -38.48 -4.14
C LYS A 210 19.11 -37.00 -4.15
N GLU A 211 19.57 -36.48 -5.29
CA GLU A 211 19.95 -35.07 -5.38
C GLU A 211 18.74 -34.13 -5.43
N LEU A 212 17.61 -34.58 -5.97
CA LEU A 212 16.35 -33.86 -5.89
C LEU A 212 15.87 -33.68 -4.43
N LEU A 213 16.08 -34.71 -3.59
CA LEU A 213 15.82 -34.64 -2.14
C LEU A 213 16.69 -33.60 -1.43
N ASN A 214 17.87 -33.29 -1.96
CA ASN A 214 18.74 -32.22 -1.45
C ASN A 214 18.35 -30.84 -2.01
N LEU A 215 18.08 -30.77 -3.33
CA LEU A 215 17.82 -29.52 -4.05
C LEU A 215 16.58 -28.78 -3.54
N VAL A 216 15.45 -29.49 -3.40
CA VAL A 216 14.17 -28.83 -3.09
C VAL A 216 14.16 -28.24 -1.67
N PRO A 217 14.59 -28.95 -0.62
CA PRO A 217 14.75 -28.34 0.71
C PRO A 217 15.81 -27.24 0.75
N ALA A 218 16.89 -27.35 -0.04
CA ALA A 218 17.87 -26.28 -0.13
C ALA A 218 17.25 -24.95 -0.62
N LEU A 219 16.25 -25.03 -1.50
CA LEU A 219 15.53 -23.86 -2.02
C LEU A 219 14.35 -23.40 -1.14
N LEU A 220 13.58 -24.34 -0.59
CA LEU A 220 12.25 -24.05 -0.04
C LEU A 220 12.09 -24.35 1.46
N SER A 221 13.12 -24.89 2.12
CA SER A 221 13.04 -25.11 3.57
C SER A 221 12.83 -23.77 4.29
N PRO A 222 12.07 -23.74 5.41
CA PRO A 222 11.74 -22.49 6.10
C PRO A 222 12.95 -21.65 6.49
N GLN A 223 14.09 -22.30 6.77
CA GLN A 223 15.36 -21.66 7.13
C GLN A 223 16.02 -20.92 5.95
N ASN A 224 15.79 -21.41 4.73
CA ASN A 224 16.43 -20.90 3.53
C ASN A 224 15.54 -19.91 2.75
N LEU A 225 14.30 -19.68 3.19
CA LEU A 225 13.38 -18.75 2.54
C LEU A 225 13.90 -17.30 2.65
N VAL A 226 14.22 -16.73 1.50
CA VAL A 226 14.66 -15.34 1.37
C VAL A 226 13.44 -14.46 1.08
N GLU A 227 13.13 -13.53 1.99
CA GLU A 227 12.10 -12.51 1.76
C GLU A 227 12.58 -11.55 0.66
N LYS A 228 11.69 -11.16 -0.25
CA LYS A 228 12.05 -10.22 -1.32
C LYS A 228 12.41 -8.86 -0.73
N GLU A 229 13.58 -8.35 -1.11
CA GLU A 229 14.02 -7.00 -0.76
C GLU A 229 14.30 -6.19 -2.02
N ILE A 230 13.90 -4.93 -2.02
CA ILE A 230 14.23 -3.94 -3.05
C ILE A 230 14.70 -2.68 -2.34
N GLY A 231 15.96 -2.29 -2.58
CA GLY A 231 16.58 -1.13 -1.93
C GLY A 231 16.68 -1.23 -0.40
N GLY A 232 16.87 -2.45 0.11
CA GLY A 232 17.01 -2.74 1.54
C GLY A 232 15.69 -2.78 2.31
N VAL A 233 14.55 -2.66 1.61
CA VAL A 233 13.22 -2.74 2.21
C VAL A 233 12.58 -4.06 1.82
N LYS A 234 12.05 -4.78 2.83
CA LYS A 234 11.27 -6.00 2.64
C LYS A 234 9.95 -5.71 1.92
N ILE A 235 9.61 -6.51 0.93
CA ILE A 235 8.49 -6.30 0.02
C ILE A 235 7.34 -7.24 0.38
N THR A 236 6.14 -6.67 0.56
CA THR A 236 4.91 -7.47 0.78
C THR A 236 4.30 -7.95 -0.55
N CYS A 237 3.37 -8.90 -0.50
CA CYS A 237 2.65 -9.33 -1.71
C CYS A 237 1.92 -8.18 -2.42
N ARG A 238 1.37 -7.22 -1.65
CA ARG A 238 0.70 -6.03 -2.21
C ARG A 238 1.70 -5.16 -2.97
N ASP A 239 2.88 -4.94 -2.40
CA ASP A 239 3.92 -4.12 -3.01
C ASP A 239 4.50 -4.80 -4.25
N LEU A 240 4.70 -6.12 -4.21
CA LEU A 240 5.24 -6.89 -5.33
C LEU A 240 4.41 -6.72 -6.61
N VAL A 241 3.07 -6.65 -6.48
CA VAL A 241 2.17 -6.39 -7.61
C VAL A 241 2.39 -4.98 -8.20
N LEU A 242 2.70 -3.98 -7.37
CA LEU A 242 3.01 -2.63 -7.85
C LEU A 242 4.31 -2.62 -8.66
N TYR A 243 5.35 -3.33 -8.19
CA TYR A 243 6.60 -3.50 -8.94
C TYR A 243 6.37 -4.21 -10.27
N PHE A 244 5.59 -5.30 -10.29
CA PHE A 244 5.25 -5.99 -11.55
C PHE A 244 4.61 -5.05 -12.56
N LYS A 245 3.61 -4.24 -12.14
CA LYS A 245 2.95 -3.27 -13.01
C LYS A 245 3.92 -2.20 -13.52
N ALA A 246 4.77 -1.66 -12.64
CA ALA A 246 5.76 -0.66 -13.00
C ALA A 246 6.77 -1.20 -14.01
N TYR A 247 7.32 -2.39 -13.76
CA TYR A 247 8.28 -3.02 -14.68
C TYR A 247 7.65 -3.37 -16.01
N MET A 248 6.46 -3.97 -16.03
CA MET A 248 5.77 -4.27 -17.29
C MET A 248 5.56 -3.04 -18.16
N LYS A 249 5.20 -1.89 -17.58
CA LYS A 249 5.02 -0.63 -18.31
C LYS A 249 6.29 -0.17 -19.04
N ILE A 250 7.46 -0.43 -18.46
CA ILE A 250 8.75 -0.08 -19.07
C ILE A 250 9.07 -1.01 -20.25
N TYR A 251 8.75 -2.29 -20.12
CA TYR A 251 9.04 -3.30 -21.14
C TYR A 251 8.00 -3.37 -22.26
N GLN A 252 6.89 -2.62 -22.17
CA GLN A 252 5.86 -2.50 -23.21
C GLN A 252 6.32 -1.77 -24.47
N GLY A 253 7.44 -1.02 -24.44
CA GLY A 253 7.95 -0.29 -25.61
C GLY A 253 8.40 -1.19 -26.77
N GLU A 254 8.97 -0.62 -27.83
CA GLU A 254 9.55 -1.40 -28.95
C GLU A 254 11.04 -1.75 -28.72
N GLU A 255 11.71 -1.04 -27.81
CA GLU A 255 13.13 -1.25 -27.51
C GLU A 255 13.33 -1.89 -26.12
N LEU A 256 14.50 -2.51 -25.89
CA LEU A 256 14.90 -2.88 -24.53
C LEU A 256 15.09 -1.60 -23.72
N PRO A 257 14.50 -1.51 -22.52
CA PRO A 257 14.53 -0.27 -21.78
C PRO A 257 15.93 0.07 -21.32
N HIS A 258 16.27 1.34 -21.44
CA HIS A 258 17.55 1.81 -20.93
C HIS A 258 17.63 1.58 -19.41
N PRO A 259 18.78 1.13 -18.86
CA PRO A 259 18.94 0.86 -17.43
C PRO A 259 18.51 2.00 -16.48
N LYS A 260 18.64 3.26 -16.90
CA LYS A 260 18.12 4.42 -16.17
C LYS A 260 16.60 4.39 -15.99
N SER A 261 15.85 4.01 -17.02
CA SER A 261 14.39 3.92 -16.98
C SER A 261 13.93 2.81 -16.02
N MET A 262 14.64 1.68 -16.00
CA MET A 262 14.39 0.60 -15.04
C MET A 262 14.58 1.07 -13.59
N LEU A 263 15.65 1.84 -13.35
CA LEU A 263 15.93 2.38 -12.02
C LEU A 263 14.84 3.38 -11.61
N GLN A 264 14.49 4.30 -12.50
CA GLN A 264 13.45 5.29 -12.26
C GLN A 264 12.12 4.62 -11.91
N ALA A 265 11.70 3.60 -12.65
CA ALA A 265 10.45 2.91 -12.32
C ALA A 265 10.52 2.12 -11.01
N THR A 266 11.70 1.59 -10.64
CA THR A 266 11.90 1.02 -9.31
C THR A 266 11.70 2.09 -8.26
N ALA A 267 12.26 3.30 -8.45
CA ALA A 267 12.03 4.43 -7.57
C ALA A 267 10.56 4.85 -7.50
N GLU A 268 9.85 4.91 -8.63
CA GLU A 268 8.42 5.20 -8.72
C GLU A 268 7.60 4.19 -7.91
N ALA A 269 7.83 2.89 -8.12
CA ALA A 269 7.13 1.82 -7.41
C ALA A 269 7.42 1.84 -5.90
N ASN A 270 8.67 2.07 -5.49
CA ASN A 270 9.06 2.24 -4.09
C ASN A 270 8.28 3.38 -3.42
N ASN A 271 8.25 4.55 -4.07
CA ASN A 271 7.56 5.73 -3.53
C ASN A 271 6.03 5.52 -3.48
N LEU A 272 5.43 4.90 -4.50
CA LEU A 272 4.01 4.58 -4.51
C LEU A 272 3.62 3.58 -3.42
N ALA A 273 4.43 2.54 -3.20
CA ALA A 273 4.22 1.56 -2.13
C ALA A 273 4.29 2.25 -0.75
N ALA A 274 5.33 3.05 -0.51
CA ALA A 274 5.49 3.80 0.74
C ALA A 274 4.32 4.79 0.98
N ALA A 275 3.86 5.49 -0.06
CA ALA A 275 2.72 6.39 0.02
C ALA A 275 1.41 5.63 0.33
N ALA A 276 1.19 4.48 -0.30
CA ALA A 276 0.01 3.65 -0.05
C ALA A 276 -0.03 3.13 1.40
N ILE A 277 1.12 2.73 1.96
CA ILE A 277 1.22 2.30 3.37
C ILE A 277 0.94 3.47 4.32
N ALA A 278 1.55 4.63 4.08
CA ALA A 278 1.34 5.82 4.90
C ALA A 278 -0.13 6.27 4.87
N LYS A 279 -0.78 6.21 3.70
CA LYS A 279 -2.21 6.49 3.54
C LYS A 279 -3.07 5.50 4.32
N ASP A 280 -2.80 4.20 4.21
CA ASP A 280 -3.56 3.17 4.94
C ASP A 280 -3.46 3.37 6.46
N LEU A 281 -2.28 3.72 6.98
CA LEU A 281 -2.07 4.05 8.39
C LEU A 281 -2.94 5.23 8.85
N TYR A 282 -2.99 6.29 8.04
CA TYR A 282 -3.85 7.44 8.29
C TYR A 282 -5.33 7.06 8.34
N TYR A 283 -5.81 6.32 7.33
CA TYR A 283 -7.22 5.89 7.26
C TYR A 283 -7.62 5.05 8.47
N LYS A 284 -6.80 4.05 8.84
CA LYS A 284 -7.04 3.21 10.02
C LYS A 284 -7.11 4.03 11.30
N SER A 285 -6.21 4.99 11.45
CA SER A 285 -6.16 5.84 12.65
C SER A 285 -7.33 6.82 12.71
N MET A 286 -7.73 7.42 11.59
CA MET A 286 -8.90 8.29 11.51
C MET A 286 -10.21 7.54 11.76
N GLU A 287 -10.35 6.33 11.23
CA GLU A 287 -11.52 5.46 11.45
C GLU A 287 -11.66 5.11 12.95
N GLN A 288 -10.56 4.87 13.65
CA GLN A 288 -10.58 4.63 15.09
C GLN A 288 -11.09 5.83 15.90
N ILE A 289 -10.91 7.06 15.40
CA ILE A 289 -11.29 8.30 16.07
C ILE A 289 -12.73 8.70 15.69
N CYS A 290 -13.04 8.79 14.40
CA CYS A 290 -14.29 9.36 13.89
C CYS A 290 -15.11 8.42 13.00
N GLY A 291 -14.75 7.14 12.93
CA GLY A 291 -15.44 6.09 12.16
C GLY A 291 -16.88 5.86 12.58
N GLY A 292 -17.65 5.08 11.82
CA GLY A 292 -19.12 4.97 11.94
C GLY A 292 -19.65 4.78 13.37
N ASP A 293 -19.01 3.91 14.15
CA ASP A 293 -19.40 3.54 15.52
C ASP A 293 -18.94 4.53 16.60
N ARG A 294 -18.20 5.57 16.22
CA ARG A 294 -17.66 6.58 17.14
C ARG A 294 -18.59 7.79 17.27
N PRO A 295 -18.69 8.38 18.47
CA PRO A 295 -19.51 9.57 18.70
C PRO A 295 -18.99 10.78 17.91
N TYR A 296 -19.84 11.80 17.78
CA TYR A 296 -19.46 13.09 17.19
C TYR A 296 -18.29 13.74 17.95
N ILE A 297 -17.31 14.25 17.20
CA ILE A 297 -16.17 15.00 17.72
C ILE A 297 -16.27 16.46 17.24
N SER A 298 -15.83 17.41 18.08
CA SER A 298 -15.84 18.82 17.69
C SER A 298 -14.91 19.08 16.50
N PRO A 299 -15.22 20.03 15.58
CA PRO A 299 -14.38 20.26 14.40
C PRO A 299 -12.95 20.69 14.74
N SER A 300 -12.76 21.45 15.82
CA SER A 300 -11.44 21.85 16.31
C SER A 300 -10.60 20.67 16.81
N GLU A 301 -11.23 19.68 17.42
CA GLU A 301 -10.54 18.50 17.93
C GLU A 301 -10.26 17.49 16.82
N LEU A 302 -11.19 17.36 15.86
CA LEU A 302 -10.99 16.56 14.67
C LEU A 302 -9.84 17.10 13.80
N GLU A 303 -9.74 18.44 13.64
CA GLU A 303 -8.63 19.10 12.95
C GLU A 303 -7.29 18.83 13.66
N ARG A 304 -7.27 18.90 15.00
CA ARG A 304 -6.05 18.58 15.77
C ARG A 304 -5.59 17.14 15.53
N HIS A 305 -6.51 16.18 15.60
CA HIS A 305 -6.21 14.78 15.32
C HIS A 305 -5.77 14.56 13.87
N HIS A 306 -6.41 15.22 12.91
CA HIS A 306 -5.98 15.20 11.51
C HIS A 306 -4.53 15.68 11.36
N ALA A 307 -4.18 16.84 11.94
CA ALA A 307 -2.84 17.39 11.86
C ALA A 307 -1.77 16.45 12.45
N GLU A 308 -2.06 15.85 13.61
CA GLU A 308 -1.18 14.87 14.28
C GLU A 308 -0.99 13.60 13.42
N LEU A 309 -2.09 13.02 12.92
CA LEU A 309 -2.05 11.81 12.11
C LEU A 309 -1.45 12.04 10.73
N ARG A 310 -1.69 13.19 10.11
CA ARG A 310 -1.06 13.59 8.85
C ARG A 310 0.45 13.70 9.05
N GLN A 311 0.90 14.38 10.10
CA GLN A 311 2.33 14.51 10.40
C GLN A 311 2.98 13.14 10.67
N SER A 312 2.31 12.27 11.42
CA SER A 312 2.78 10.90 11.67
C SER A 312 2.90 10.09 10.38
N SER A 313 1.92 10.20 9.47
CA SER A 313 1.90 9.49 8.18
C SER A 313 2.99 10.00 7.24
N VAL A 314 3.20 11.32 7.17
CA VAL A 314 4.30 11.92 6.40
C VAL A 314 5.65 11.54 6.99
N TRP A 315 5.78 11.50 8.32
CA TRP A 315 7.00 11.05 8.97
C TRP A 315 7.29 9.58 8.64
N HIS A 316 6.28 8.71 8.69
CA HIS A 316 6.40 7.32 8.27
C HIS A 316 6.87 7.22 6.82
N PHE A 317 6.23 7.95 5.90
CA PHE A 317 6.64 8.01 4.49
C PHE A 317 8.11 8.42 4.33
N ARG A 318 8.58 9.44 5.05
CA ARG A 318 9.97 9.91 5.01
C ARG A 318 10.95 8.90 5.59
N SER A 319 10.57 8.19 6.66
CA SER A 319 11.42 7.22 7.35
C SER A 319 11.76 5.97 6.51
N VAL A 320 10.89 5.61 5.55
CA VAL A 320 11.13 4.48 4.65
C VAL A 320 12.28 4.81 3.70
N LYS A 321 13.25 3.90 3.57
CA LYS A 321 14.36 4.02 2.59
C LYS A 321 13.79 3.90 1.17
N LYS A 322 14.04 4.90 0.32
CA LYS A 322 13.46 5.01 -1.04
C LYS A 322 14.56 5.39 -2.05
N MET A 323 14.39 4.97 -3.30
CA MET A 323 15.30 5.31 -4.42
C MET A 323 14.86 6.62 -5.11
N GLY A 324 15.75 7.22 -5.92
CA GLY A 324 15.44 8.41 -6.74
C GLY A 324 15.79 9.78 -6.13
N GLY A 325 16.35 9.81 -4.91
CA GLY A 325 16.78 11.05 -4.24
C GLY A 325 15.63 11.87 -3.62
N GLU A 326 15.99 12.92 -2.85
CA GLU A 326 15.02 13.69 -2.05
C GLU A 326 14.02 14.49 -2.91
N GLU A 327 14.46 15.09 -4.01
CA GLU A 327 13.58 15.89 -4.88
C GLU A 327 12.49 15.04 -5.54
N PHE A 328 12.84 13.81 -5.94
CA PHE A 328 11.89 12.86 -6.51
C PHE A 328 10.89 12.39 -5.46
N CYS A 329 11.38 12.02 -4.26
CA CYS A 329 10.53 11.64 -3.13
C CYS A 329 9.58 12.77 -2.70
N ARG A 330 9.99 14.04 -2.83
CA ARG A 330 9.18 15.21 -2.46
C ARG A 330 7.87 15.27 -3.24
N ARG A 331 7.88 14.95 -4.54
CA ARG A 331 6.67 14.95 -5.38
C ARG A 331 5.61 13.97 -4.87
N TYR A 332 6.03 12.77 -4.49
CA TYR A 332 5.14 11.76 -3.94
C TYR A 332 4.65 12.11 -2.54
N GLN A 333 5.48 12.78 -1.74
CA GLN A 333 5.06 13.30 -0.45
C GLN A 333 3.99 14.40 -0.60
N GLU A 334 4.18 15.35 -1.51
CA GLU A 334 3.20 16.40 -1.82
C GLU A 334 1.88 15.78 -2.28
N GLN A 335 1.93 14.78 -3.17
CA GLN A 335 0.75 14.03 -3.60
C GLN A 335 0.06 13.32 -2.42
N LEU A 336 0.82 12.63 -1.56
CA LEU A 336 0.29 11.98 -0.37
C LEU A 336 -0.43 12.99 0.53
N GLU A 337 0.16 14.15 0.79
CA GLU A 337 -0.44 15.19 1.62
C GLU A 337 -1.77 15.72 1.04
N VAL A 338 -1.86 15.88 -0.28
CA VAL A 338 -3.12 16.23 -0.96
C VAL A 338 -4.17 15.14 -0.75
N GLU A 339 -3.81 13.88 -0.98
CA GLU A 339 -4.73 12.74 -0.79
C GLU A 339 -5.20 12.60 0.68
N LEU A 340 -4.34 12.90 1.65
CA LEU A 340 -4.69 12.91 3.08
C LEU A 340 -5.68 14.03 3.43
N ASN A 341 -5.53 15.21 2.81
CA ASN A 341 -6.45 16.33 2.99
C ASN A 341 -7.82 16.04 2.35
N GLU A 342 -7.85 15.38 1.20
CA GLU A 342 -9.10 14.90 0.58
C GLU A 342 -9.81 13.86 1.45
N ALA A 343 -9.04 12.90 2.01
CA ALA A 343 -9.56 11.93 2.97
C ALA A 343 -10.14 12.62 4.21
N TYR A 344 -9.45 13.63 4.73
CA TYR A 344 -9.94 14.44 5.84
C TYR A 344 -11.27 15.14 5.53
N ALA A 345 -11.41 15.74 4.34
CA ALA A 345 -12.67 16.37 3.94
C ALA A 345 -13.85 15.37 3.95
N ASN A 346 -13.60 14.10 3.60
CA ASN A 346 -14.61 13.05 3.68
C ASN A 346 -14.94 12.67 5.14
N PHE A 347 -13.94 12.50 6.00
CA PHE A 347 -14.14 12.24 7.42
C PHE A 347 -14.85 13.38 8.14
N SER A 348 -14.54 14.63 7.79
CA SER A 348 -15.18 15.83 8.31
C SER A 348 -16.67 15.86 7.98
N LYS A 349 -17.03 15.64 6.69
CA LYS A 349 -18.43 15.50 6.27
C LYS A 349 -19.16 14.35 6.98
N HIS A 350 -18.48 13.21 7.16
CA HIS A 350 -19.04 12.06 7.87
C HIS A 350 -19.31 12.39 9.35
N ASN A 351 -18.37 13.05 10.01
CA ASN A 351 -18.50 13.50 11.40
C ASN A 351 -19.61 14.56 11.54
N ASP A 352 -19.69 15.54 10.65
CA ASP A 352 -20.75 16.55 10.66
C ASP A 352 -22.15 15.94 10.52
N GLY A 353 -22.27 14.85 9.76
CA GLY A 353 -23.51 14.06 9.66
C GLY A 353 -23.99 13.48 11.00
N LYS A 354 -23.08 13.30 11.98
CA LYS A 354 -23.40 12.80 13.33
C LYS A 354 -23.80 13.91 14.31
N ASN A 355 -23.77 15.17 13.89
CA ASN A 355 -24.08 16.28 14.77
C ASN A 355 -25.59 16.35 15.07
N ILE A 356 -26.01 15.65 16.13
CA ILE A 356 -27.41 15.60 16.60
C ILE A 356 -27.91 17.01 17.00
N PHE A 357 -27.02 17.93 17.39
CA PHE A 357 -27.39 19.26 17.86
C PHE A 357 -27.83 20.20 16.72
N SER A 358 -27.38 19.97 15.48
CA SER A 358 -27.92 20.68 14.31
C SER A 358 -29.33 20.17 13.96
N ALA A 359 -29.58 18.88 14.14
CA ALA A 359 -30.89 18.25 13.91
C ALA A 359 -31.93 18.60 15.01
N ALA A 360 -31.50 18.88 16.24
CA ALA A 360 -32.38 19.24 17.36
C ALA A 360 -32.76 20.73 17.42
N ARG A 361 -32.11 21.59 16.62
CA ARG A 361 -32.34 23.04 16.63
C ARG A 361 -33.73 23.42 16.12
N THR A 362 -34.11 22.91 14.95
CA THR A 362 -35.43 23.15 14.34
C THR A 362 -36.59 22.72 15.24
N PRO A 363 -36.61 21.49 15.81
CA PRO A 363 -37.69 21.11 16.71
C PRO A 363 -37.69 21.97 17.99
N ALA A 364 -36.53 22.29 18.58
CA ALA A 364 -36.46 23.15 19.77
C ALA A 364 -37.00 24.57 19.50
N THR A 365 -36.71 25.16 18.33
CA THR A 365 -37.25 26.49 17.95
C THR A 365 -38.77 26.47 17.82
N LEU A 366 -39.33 25.47 17.14
CA LEU A 366 -40.77 25.33 16.92
C LEU A 366 -41.50 25.09 18.25
N PHE A 367 -40.97 24.22 19.11
CA PHE A 367 -41.50 24.03 20.48
C PHE A 367 -41.47 25.33 21.30
N ALA A 368 -40.38 26.09 21.22
CA ALA A 368 -40.27 27.36 21.94
C ALA A 368 -41.23 28.44 21.41
N VAL A 369 -41.58 28.44 20.12
CA VAL A 369 -42.60 29.33 19.55
C VAL A 369 -43.99 28.90 20.02
N MET A 370 -44.31 27.60 19.96
CA MET A 370 -45.58 27.05 20.45
C MET A 370 -45.80 27.40 21.93
N PHE A 371 -44.77 27.23 22.76
CA PHE A 371 -44.84 27.53 24.19
C PHE A 371 -45.10 29.02 24.48
N ILE A 372 -44.40 29.93 23.79
CA ILE A 372 -44.64 31.37 23.97
C ILE A 372 -46.04 31.77 23.51
N MET A 373 -46.47 31.29 22.34
CA MET A 373 -47.81 31.61 21.82
C MET A 373 -48.92 31.08 22.75
N TYR A 374 -48.72 29.91 23.35
CA TYR A 374 -49.62 29.38 24.37
C TYR A 374 -49.71 30.27 25.61
N LEU A 375 -48.56 30.70 26.16
CA LEU A 375 -48.53 31.61 27.31
C LEU A 375 -49.22 32.96 27.02
N VAL A 376 -48.96 33.54 25.85
CA VAL A 376 -49.59 34.81 25.44
C VAL A 376 -51.10 34.63 25.25
N SER A 377 -51.53 33.52 24.64
CA SER A 377 -52.94 33.16 24.49
C SER A 377 -53.65 33.04 25.85
N LEU A 378 -52.99 32.42 26.84
CA LEU A 378 -53.53 32.26 28.18
C LEU A 378 -53.73 33.61 28.89
N VAL A 379 -52.73 34.50 28.84
CA VAL A 379 -52.80 35.83 29.47
C VAL A 379 -53.83 36.72 28.78
N THR A 380 -53.82 36.77 27.44
CA THR A 380 -54.75 37.62 26.68
C THR A 380 -56.19 37.09 26.72
N GLY A 381 -56.38 35.78 26.81
CA GLY A 381 -57.66 35.14 27.10
C GLY A 381 -58.20 35.51 28.48
N PHE A 382 -57.34 35.57 29.50
CA PHE A 382 -57.71 36.01 30.85
C PHE A 382 -58.08 37.50 30.91
N VAL A 383 -57.35 38.36 30.19
CA VAL A 383 -57.62 39.81 30.10
C VAL A 383 -58.87 40.12 29.24
N GLY A 384 -59.39 39.14 28.49
CA GLY A 384 -60.63 39.28 27.71
C GLY A 384 -60.43 39.77 26.27
N ILE A 385 -59.19 39.87 25.78
CA ILE A 385 -58.87 40.29 24.41
C ILE A 385 -58.93 39.05 23.49
N ARG A 386 -60.14 38.61 23.17
CA ARG A 386 -60.39 37.37 22.41
C ARG A 386 -59.73 37.35 21.02
N SER A 387 -59.64 38.49 20.34
CA SER A 387 -59.03 38.59 19.01
C SER A 387 -57.54 38.20 19.01
N VAL A 388 -56.79 38.62 20.03
CA VAL A 388 -55.36 38.31 20.17
C VAL A 388 -55.14 36.87 20.56
N ALA A 389 -55.96 36.33 21.46
CA ALA A 389 -55.87 34.92 21.87
C ALA A 389 -56.12 33.96 20.68
N VAL A 390 -57.12 34.26 19.84
CA VAL A 390 -57.40 33.48 18.61
C VAL A 390 -56.23 33.55 17.63
N LEU A 391 -55.62 34.72 17.44
CA LEU A 391 -54.46 34.87 16.57
C LEU A 391 -53.25 34.07 17.07
N CYS A 392 -52.98 34.08 18.38
CA CYS A 392 -51.91 33.28 18.99
C CYS A 392 -52.16 31.78 18.84
N ASN A 393 -53.40 31.31 19.00
CA ASN A 393 -53.76 29.91 18.79
C ASN A 393 -53.62 29.48 17.32
N LEU A 394 -53.94 30.36 16.36
CA LEU A 394 -53.71 30.10 14.94
C LEU A 394 -52.21 29.97 14.63
N MET A 395 -51.38 30.88 15.16
CA MET A 395 -49.92 30.83 15.01
C MET A 395 -49.32 29.56 15.62
N MET A 396 -49.85 29.12 16.77
CA MET A 396 -49.47 27.84 17.38
C MET A 396 -49.84 26.65 16.47
N GLY A 397 -51.04 26.65 15.87
CA GLY A 397 -51.47 25.65 14.91
C GLY A 397 -50.55 25.57 13.68
N VAL A 398 -50.13 26.72 13.15
CA VAL A 398 -49.15 26.80 12.05
C VAL A 398 -47.78 26.24 12.46
N ALA A 399 -47.30 26.56 13.67
CA ALA A 399 -46.03 26.01 14.16
C ALA A 399 -46.09 24.48 14.33
N LEU A 400 -47.23 23.93 14.76
CA LEU A 400 -47.44 22.49 14.89
C LEU A 400 -47.50 21.79 13.53
N THR A 401 -48.18 22.36 12.53
CA THR A 401 -48.22 21.77 11.18
C THR A 401 -46.83 21.79 10.54
N LEU A 402 -46.07 22.88 10.71
CA LEU A 402 -44.67 22.94 10.27
C LEU A 402 -43.79 21.89 10.95
N PHE A 403 -44.00 21.63 12.25
CA PHE A 403 -43.29 20.57 12.98
C PHE A 403 -43.62 19.18 12.43
N CYS A 404 -44.90 18.87 12.19
CA CYS A 404 -45.32 17.59 11.62
C CYS A 404 -44.78 17.38 10.20
N ILE A 405 -44.81 18.41 9.35
CA ILE A 405 -44.25 18.37 7.99
C ILE A 405 -42.74 18.16 8.04
N TRP A 406 -42.04 18.86 8.94
CA TRP A 406 -40.60 18.69 9.14
C TRP A 406 -40.24 17.28 9.63
N ALA A 407 -40.97 16.76 10.62
CA ALA A 407 -40.77 15.42 11.16
C ALA A 407 -41.03 14.33 10.09
N TYR A 408 -42.08 14.50 9.30
CA TYR A 408 -42.38 13.63 8.17
C TYR A 408 -41.27 13.68 7.11
N ALA A 409 -40.82 14.86 6.70
CA ALA A 409 -39.76 15.02 5.70
C ALA A 409 -38.41 14.43 6.17
N LYS A 410 -38.10 14.53 7.47
CA LYS A 410 -36.90 13.92 8.06
C LYS A 410 -37.00 12.40 8.21
N TYR A 411 -38.17 11.86 8.53
CA TYR A 411 -38.37 10.43 8.73
C TYR A 411 -38.55 9.65 7.41
N SER A 412 -39.36 10.19 6.49
CA SER A 412 -39.63 9.55 5.18
C SER A 412 -38.50 9.77 4.16
N GLY A 413 -37.74 10.86 4.30
CA GLY A 413 -36.74 11.27 3.31
C GLY A 413 -37.34 11.85 2.02
N GLU A 414 -38.67 11.89 1.87
CA GLU A 414 -39.37 12.60 0.80
C GLU A 414 -39.48 14.10 1.11
N PHE A 415 -39.52 14.95 0.07
CA PHE A 415 -39.64 16.41 0.20
C PHE A 415 -38.54 17.08 1.06
N ARG A 416 -37.27 16.66 0.90
CA ARG A 416 -36.11 17.25 1.60
C ARG A 416 -35.98 18.76 1.42
N GLU A 417 -36.41 19.30 0.27
CA GLU A 417 -36.42 20.74 0.01
C GLU A 417 -37.36 21.50 0.96
N VAL A 418 -38.55 20.95 1.24
CA VAL A 418 -39.51 21.54 2.18
C VAL A 418 -38.96 21.51 3.60
N GLY A 419 -38.33 20.40 4.01
CA GLY A 419 -37.61 20.32 5.29
C GLY A 419 -36.50 21.36 5.41
N GLY A 420 -35.72 21.57 4.34
CA GLY A 420 -34.65 22.57 4.28
C GLY A 420 -35.14 24.03 4.34
N VAL A 421 -36.31 24.33 3.78
CA VAL A 421 -36.95 25.66 3.93
C VAL A 421 -37.38 25.89 5.38
N ILE A 422 -37.95 24.87 6.04
CA ILE A 422 -38.34 24.97 7.46
C ILE A 422 -37.11 25.18 8.35
N ASP A 423 -36.01 24.47 8.07
CA ASP A 423 -34.74 24.66 8.79
C ASP A 423 -34.21 26.11 8.66
N LYS A 424 -34.27 26.71 7.46
CA LYS A 424 -33.90 28.13 7.25
C LYS A 424 -34.79 29.10 8.02
N VAL A 425 -36.11 28.88 8.04
CA VAL A 425 -37.04 29.72 8.82
C VAL A 425 -36.75 29.60 10.31
N ALA A 426 -36.54 28.40 10.82
CA ALA A 426 -36.16 28.15 12.20
C ALA A 426 -34.82 28.83 12.57
N GLU A 427 -33.85 28.81 11.66
CA GLU A 427 -32.56 29.49 11.83
C GLU A 427 -32.74 31.01 11.95
N THR A 428 -33.53 31.64 11.07
CA THR A 428 -33.81 33.08 11.17
C THR A 428 -34.51 33.45 12.48
N LEU A 429 -35.42 32.61 12.98
CA LEU A 429 -36.12 32.83 14.26
C LEU A 429 -35.19 32.64 15.47
N TRP A 430 -34.29 31.66 15.40
CA TRP A 430 -33.30 31.39 16.45
C TRP A 430 -32.31 32.55 16.57
N GLU A 431 -31.77 33.03 15.45
CA GLU A 431 -30.83 34.16 15.43
C GLU A 431 -31.48 35.47 15.90
N GLN A 432 -32.76 35.68 15.60
CA GLN A 432 -33.51 36.83 16.11
C GLN A 432 -33.72 36.81 17.63
N ARG A 433 -33.76 35.64 18.27
CA ARG A 433 -33.86 35.51 19.74
C ARG A 433 -32.55 35.73 20.49
N THR A 434 -31.41 35.85 19.80
CA THR A 434 -30.13 36.10 20.48
C THR A 434 -30.18 37.46 21.21
N PRO A 435 -29.99 37.51 22.55
CA PRO A 435 -30.35 38.66 23.39
C PRO A 435 -29.69 40.00 23.04
N ARG A 436 -28.63 40.01 22.22
CA ARG A 436 -27.93 41.23 21.79
C ARG A 436 -28.82 42.27 21.08
N LYS A 437 -29.81 41.86 20.26
CA LYS A 437 -30.68 42.80 19.52
C LYS A 437 -31.87 43.33 20.34
N ILE A 438 -32.33 42.58 21.34
CA ILE A 438 -33.44 42.99 22.20
C ILE A 438 -32.95 43.98 23.27
N PHE A 439 -31.77 43.73 23.85
CA PHE A 439 -31.16 44.65 24.81
C PHE A 439 -30.74 45.98 24.16
N SER A 440 -30.25 46.01 22.91
CA SER A 440 -29.89 47.26 22.25
C SER A 440 -31.10 48.16 21.97
N LYS A 441 -32.23 47.58 21.55
CA LYS A 441 -33.48 48.33 21.30
C LYS A 441 -34.13 48.83 22.60
N LEU A 442 -34.07 48.07 23.69
CA LEU A 442 -34.52 48.52 25.01
C LEU A 442 -33.65 49.68 25.54
N PHE A 443 -32.34 49.65 25.30
CA PHE A 443 -31.42 50.70 25.76
C PHE A 443 -31.59 52.02 24.97
N GLU A 444 -31.89 51.95 23.67
CA GLU A 444 -32.22 53.14 22.87
C GLU A 444 -33.56 53.77 23.26
N VAL A 445 -34.59 52.96 23.53
CA VAL A 445 -35.90 53.44 23.96
C VAL A 445 -35.85 54.04 25.37
N ALA A 446 -35.01 53.50 26.27
CA ALA A 446 -34.79 54.06 27.60
C ALA A 446 -34.02 55.40 27.57
N ARG A 447 -33.12 55.60 26.60
CA ARG A 447 -32.34 56.84 26.45
C ARG A 447 -33.16 58.00 25.86
N GLY A 448 -34.29 57.71 25.19
CA GLY A 448 -35.16 58.72 24.58
C GLY A 448 -36.19 59.40 25.50
N ARG A 449 -36.25 59.06 26.81
CA ARG A 449 -37.34 59.49 27.71
C ARG A 449 -36.93 60.18 29.03
N VAL A 450 -35.80 60.90 29.07
CA VAL A 450 -35.51 61.84 30.18
C VAL A 450 -34.84 63.12 29.66
N PRO A 451 -35.46 64.31 29.81
CA PRO A 451 -34.78 65.59 29.63
C PRO A 451 -34.30 66.18 30.97
N LEU A 452 -33.25 67.00 30.90
CA LEU A 452 -32.58 67.77 31.98
C LEU A 452 -31.77 66.93 32.99
N GLY A 453 -30.58 67.33 33.43
CA GLY A 453 -29.84 68.58 33.25
C GLY A 453 -28.70 68.60 34.29
N SER A 454 -27.58 69.24 33.94
CA SER A 454 -26.51 69.74 34.82
C SER A 454 -25.97 68.81 35.93
N LEU A 455 -24.77 68.25 35.71
CA LEU A 455 -23.64 68.26 36.66
C LEU A 455 -22.49 67.43 36.07
N ALA A 456 -21.62 68.11 35.31
CA ALA A 456 -20.28 67.61 35.03
C ALA A 456 -19.33 68.08 36.14
N PRO A 457 -18.36 67.25 36.55
CA PRO A 457 -17.02 67.76 36.78
C PRO A 457 -15.98 67.08 35.87
N ALA A 458 -14.99 67.89 35.52
CA ALA A 458 -13.88 67.67 34.60
C ALA A 458 -12.95 66.47 34.94
N PRO A 459 -12.17 65.96 33.95
CA PRO A 459 -11.30 64.81 34.13
C PRO A 459 -9.98 65.18 34.84
N ARG A 460 -9.44 64.25 35.64
CA ARG A 460 -8.07 64.31 36.17
C ARG A 460 -7.17 63.21 35.56
N PRO A 461 -5.84 63.43 35.51
CA PRO A 461 -4.95 62.80 34.54
C PRO A 461 -4.14 61.59 35.08
N TRP A 462 -3.79 60.73 34.13
CA TRP A 462 -2.64 59.81 33.98
C TRP A 462 -1.77 59.41 35.18
N LEU A 463 -1.48 58.10 35.26
CA LEU A 463 -0.22 57.57 35.81
C LEU A 463 0.28 56.36 35.00
N ALA A 464 1.60 56.20 35.02
CA ALA A 464 2.43 55.69 33.93
C ALA A 464 2.79 54.20 33.99
N SER A 465 3.26 53.77 32.81
CA SER A 465 3.93 52.53 32.41
C SER A 465 4.87 51.91 33.45
N ASN A 466 4.84 50.58 33.57
CA ASN A 466 5.85 49.82 34.29
C ASN A 466 6.57 48.83 33.36
N ASN A 467 7.89 48.99 33.28
CA ASN A 467 8.85 48.16 32.57
C ASN A 467 9.03 46.79 33.25
N ASN A 468 9.32 45.74 32.48
CA ASN A 468 10.64 45.09 32.56
C ASN A 468 10.84 43.96 31.54
N VAL A 469 11.84 44.19 30.69
CA VAL A 469 12.50 43.25 29.79
C VAL A 469 13.57 42.48 30.57
N LYS A 470 13.62 41.15 30.44
CA LYS A 470 14.86 40.37 30.65
C LYS A 470 15.03 39.36 29.52
N LYS A 471 15.88 39.72 28.55
CA LYS A 471 16.60 38.80 27.66
C LYS A 471 17.82 38.25 28.43
N LYS A 472 18.05 36.94 28.38
CA LYS A 472 19.36 36.33 28.61
C LYS A 472 19.69 35.46 27.39
N LYS A 473 20.76 35.85 26.68
CA LYS A 473 21.57 34.98 25.82
C LYS A 473 22.81 34.63 26.64
N ASN A 474 23.09 33.35 26.76
CA ASN A 474 24.37 32.70 26.45
C ASN A 474 24.11 31.19 26.37
#